data_AF-A0A1A8QEX7-F1
#
_entry.id   AF-A0A1A8QEX7-F1
#
_cell.length_a   1.000
_cell.length_b   1.000
_cell.length_c   1.000
_cell.angle_alpha   90.00
_cell.angle_beta   90.00
_cell.angle_gamma   90.00
#
_symmetry.space_group_name_H-M   'P 1'
#
loop_
_entity.id
_entity.type
_entity.pdbx_description
1 polymer ?
#
loop_
_entity_poly.entity_id
_entity_poly.type
_entity_poly.pdbx_seq_one_letter_code
_entity_poly.pdbx_strand_id
1 'polypeptide(L)'
;MESVIKINPGASKGEIRQKVWDYIEEKNLANFPRPVHNRIPNFKGAFGACNKVTELQVFTETSEVKVDPDKPLEGARLAVLQAQKTLLVPTPRLRSGLFNKITPPQGASKEQLRTCASSQGVRDFSVPVDLDAKVKVDLVVVGSVAVSEKGCRIGKGEGFADLEWAMMSSMGAVNKSTVVVTIIHDCQVVDVPDELMGSHDLTVDYILTPSRVIKTNCQLPKPQGIIWTKLDSEKLKKIPILKKLRALEEQAGKDVTLGATPPAAEPGLQNDDPKRQPRRRPRRNTQQDAEGETSQESRQERGSESGQRARQQPARVRKESRGSGKGDADKEAGKTVKGRSRRMVKEQGSEEGGGEEVSQRKLPQSVTTVYLGGIPTGLRVSELKAALRERKAAPLRLTWQGAQHRAFLDYSDPQGADQALEALQGLCLNGQNLQAELAKSQRGQKKSGQRQNLSTASKSKMSPLKGGSTKETEQ
;
A
#
# COMPACT_ATOMS: atom_id res chain seq x y z
N MET A 1 -29.59 4.38 -17.26
CA MET A 1 -28.93 3.28 -18.03
C MET A 1 -29.20 2.01 -17.26
N GLU A 2 -29.60 0.94 -17.93
CA GLU A 2 -30.00 -0.28 -17.23
C GLU A 2 -28.79 -0.96 -16.57
N SER A 3 -28.95 -1.46 -15.33
CA SER A 3 -27.87 -2.18 -14.65
C SER A 3 -27.48 -3.44 -15.42
N VAL A 4 -26.18 -3.57 -15.72
CA VAL A 4 -25.61 -4.75 -16.40
C VAL A 4 -25.58 -5.99 -15.49
N ILE A 5 -25.56 -5.80 -14.17
CA ILE A 5 -25.67 -6.88 -13.19
C ILE A 5 -27.12 -6.90 -12.68
N LYS A 6 -27.81 -8.01 -12.89
CA LYS A 6 -29.19 -8.20 -12.41
C LYS A 6 -29.19 -8.81 -11.01
N ILE A 7 -29.80 -8.10 -10.07
CA ILE A 7 -30.02 -8.56 -8.70
C ILE A 7 -31.36 -9.29 -8.66
N ASN A 8 -31.38 -10.47 -8.03
CA ASN A 8 -32.61 -11.26 -7.94
C ASN A 8 -33.45 -10.71 -6.77
N PRO A 9 -34.79 -10.77 -6.85
CA PRO A 9 -35.63 -10.51 -5.69
C PRO A 9 -35.21 -11.39 -4.50
N GLY A 10 -35.16 -10.80 -3.30
CA GLY A 10 -34.75 -11.50 -2.08
C GLY A 10 -33.24 -11.76 -1.92
N ALA A 11 -32.39 -11.27 -2.83
CA ALA A 11 -30.95 -11.44 -2.71
C ALA A 11 -30.40 -10.73 -1.45
N SER A 12 -29.57 -11.44 -0.71
CA SER A 12 -28.83 -10.91 0.43
C SER A 12 -27.68 -9.98 0.00
N LYS A 13 -27.21 -9.13 0.91
CA LYS A 13 -25.98 -8.34 0.71
C LYS A 13 -24.78 -9.21 0.33
N GLY A 14 -24.70 -10.44 0.85
CA GLY A 14 -23.61 -11.39 0.54
C GLY A 14 -23.65 -11.85 -0.91
N GLU A 15 -24.81 -12.23 -1.41
CA GLU A 15 -25.00 -12.65 -2.80
C GLU A 15 -24.75 -11.50 -3.78
N ILE A 16 -25.17 -10.28 -3.44
CA ILE A 16 -24.88 -9.10 -4.27
C ILE A 16 -23.37 -8.87 -4.36
N ARG A 17 -22.63 -8.97 -3.25
CA ARG A 17 -21.16 -8.85 -3.28
C ARG A 17 -20.52 -9.90 -4.20
N GLN A 18 -20.94 -11.16 -4.07
CA GLN A 18 -20.41 -12.24 -4.90
C GLN A 18 -20.67 -11.99 -6.38
N LYS A 19 -21.92 -11.71 -6.76
CA LYS A 19 -22.27 -11.38 -8.15
C LYS A 19 -21.41 -10.25 -8.72
N VAL A 20 -21.18 -9.18 -7.95
CA VAL A 20 -20.36 -8.06 -8.42
C VAL A 20 -18.88 -8.42 -8.53
N TRP A 21 -18.32 -9.13 -7.54
CA TRP A 21 -16.94 -9.58 -7.57
C TRP A 21 -16.68 -10.53 -8.75
N ASP A 22 -17.55 -11.52 -8.93
CA ASP A 22 -17.47 -12.49 -10.02
C ASP A 22 -17.53 -11.77 -11.38
N TYR A 23 -18.49 -10.87 -11.56
CA TYR A 23 -18.62 -10.10 -12.81
C TYR A 23 -17.35 -9.29 -13.13
N ILE A 24 -16.76 -8.62 -12.14
CA ILE A 24 -15.54 -7.82 -12.33
C ILE A 24 -14.34 -8.69 -12.71
N GLU A 25 -14.20 -9.88 -12.11
CA GLU A 25 -13.14 -10.84 -12.42
C GLU A 25 -13.33 -11.45 -13.81
N GLU A 26 -14.54 -11.93 -14.12
CA GLU A 26 -14.91 -12.56 -15.40
C GLU A 26 -14.76 -11.60 -16.58
N LYS A 27 -15.20 -10.35 -16.42
CA LYS A 27 -15.06 -9.32 -17.46
C LYS A 27 -13.68 -8.68 -17.49
N ASN A 28 -12.74 -9.16 -16.67
CA ASN A 28 -11.37 -8.65 -16.57
C ASN A 28 -11.32 -7.12 -16.38
N LEU A 29 -12.23 -6.60 -15.55
CA LEU A 29 -12.33 -5.17 -15.22
C LEU A 29 -11.44 -4.82 -14.04
N ALA A 30 -10.96 -5.81 -13.28
CA ALA A 30 -10.12 -5.62 -12.12
C ALA A 30 -8.71 -5.13 -12.47
N ASN A 31 -8.23 -4.16 -11.68
CA ASN A 31 -6.81 -3.82 -11.53
C ASN A 31 -6.25 -4.52 -10.28
N PHE A 32 -4.92 -4.64 -10.17
CA PHE A 32 -4.28 -5.15 -8.95
C PHE A 32 -4.66 -4.29 -7.72
N PRO A 33 -4.98 -4.87 -6.55
CA PRO A 33 -4.87 -6.28 -6.19
C PRO A 33 -6.03 -7.15 -6.68
N ARG A 34 -5.69 -8.35 -7.15
CA ARG A 34 -6.63 -9.43 -7.51
C ARG A 34 -6.43 -10.66 -6.62
N PRO A 35 -7.46 -11.51 -6.42
CA PRO A 35 -8.85 -11.27 -6.83
C PRO A 35 -9.51 -10.16 -5.99
N VAL A 36 -10.60 -9.56 -6.50
CA VAL A 36 -11.36 -8.50 -5.83
C VAL A 36 -12.26 -9.03 -4.71
N HIS A 37 -12.48 -10.35 -4.63
CA HIS A 37 -13.25 -10.99 -3.56
C HIS A 37 -12.75 -10.56 -2.17
N ASN A 38 -13.70 -10.24 -1.28
CA ASN A 38 -13.46 -9.71 0.06
C ASN A 38 -12.75 -8.33 0.10
N ARG A 39 -12.75 -7.59 -1.03
CA ARG A 39 -12.15 -6.25 -1.15
C ARG A 39 -13.13 -5.26 -1.78
N ILE A 40 -12.85 -3.98 -1.62
CA ILE A 40 -13.41 -2.97 -2.52
C ILE A 40 -12.71 -3.15 -3.88
N PRO A 41 -13.43 -3.41 -4.98
CA PRO A 41 -12.82 -3.71 -6.27
C PRO A 41 -11.95 -2.56 -6.76
N ASN A 42 -10.68 -2.85 -7.07
CA ASN A 42 -9.89 -1.92 -7.89
C ASN A 42 -10.19 -2.20 -9.35
N PHE A 43 -10.49 -1.17 -10.14
CA PHE A 43 -11.04 -1.34 -11.49
C PHE A 43 -10.31 -0.49 -12.53
N LYS A 44 -10.39 -0.91 -13.79
CA LYS A 44 -9.89 -0.15 -14.94
C LYS A 44 -10.63 1.19 -15.04
N GLY A 45 -9.87 2.28 -15.08
CA GLY A 45 -10.44 3.64 -15.07
C GLY A 45 -10.60 4.26 -13.67
N ALA A 46 -10.21 3.57 -12.59
CA ALA A 46 -10.35 4.09 -11.22
C ALA A 46 -9.70 5.47 -11.00
N PHE A 47 -8.51 5.73 -11.55
CA PHE A 47 -7.87 7.05 -11.43
C PHE A 47 -8.67 8.16 -12.12
N GLY A 48 -9.25 7.88 -13.30
CA GLY A 48 -10.10 8.86 -14.00
C GLY A 48 -11.39 9.13 -13.22
N ALA A 49 -12.03 8.08 -12.72
CA ALA A 49 -13.21 8.22 -11.87
C ALA A 49 -12.92 8.98 -10.56
N CYS A 50 -11.75 8.75 -9.96
CA CYS A 50 -11.31 9.49 -8.78
C CYS A 50 -11.16 10.99 -9.03
N ASN A 51 -10.60 11.38 -10.16
CA ASN A 51 -10.37 12.80 -10.46
C ASN A 51 -11.67 13.60 -10.56
N LYS A 52 -12.81 12.96 -10.87
CA LYS A 52 -14.13 13.63 -10.89
C LYS A 52 -14.54 14.18 -9.53
N VAL A 53 -13.89 13.78 -8.44
CA VAL A 53 -14.12 14.39 -7.12
C VAL A 53 -13.83 15.90 -7.14
N THR A 54 -12.90 16.35 -7.98
CA THR A 54 -12.56 17.78 -8.11
C THR A 54 -13.62 18.59 -8.85
N GLU A 55 -14.58 17.94 -9.49
CA GLU A 55 -15.71 18.59 -10.18
C GLU A 55 -16.84 18.95 -9.20
N LEU A 56 -16.81 18.42 -7.97
CA LEU A 56 -17.85 18.66 -6.96
C LEU A 56 -17.62 19.99 -6.24
N GLN A 57 -18.66 20.80 -6.10
CA GLN A 57 -18.60 22.08 -5.40
C GLN A 57 -18.08 21.94 -3.96
N VAL A 58 -18.55 20.93 -3.22
CA VAL A 58 -18.11 20.65 -1.85
C VAL A 58 -16.59 20.37 -1.77
N PHE A 59 -15.99 19.80 -2.82
CA PHE A 59 -14.54 19.57 -2.85
C PHE A 59 -13.78 20.90 -2.94
N THR A 60 -14.27 21.83 -3.76
CA THR A 60 -13.69 23.16 -3.90
C THR A 60 -13.72 23.91 -2.57
N GLU A 61 -14.86 23.87 -1.88
CA GLU A 61 -15.14 24.64 -0.66
C GLU A 61 -14.47 24.08 0.61
N THR A 62 -14.25 22.77 0.70
CA THR A 62 -13.62 22.17 1.89
C THR A 62 -12.09 22.25 1.86
N SER A 63 -11.47 22.51 3.01
CA SER A 63 -10.00 22.43 3.17
C SER A 63 -9.51 21.04 3.59
N GLU A 64 -10.42 20.19 4.09
CA GLU A 64 -10.11 18.87 4.62
C GLU A 64 -11.06 17.82 4.02
N VAL A 65 -10.51 16.68 3.60
CA VAL A 65 -11.26 15.60 2.97
C VAL A 65 -10.86 14.27 3.60
N LYS A 66 -11.85 13.48 4.00
CA LYS A 66 -11.62 12.10 4.45
C LYS A 66 -11.75 11.15 3.27
N VAL A 67 -10.77 10.26 3.09
CA VAL A 67 -10.78 9.25 2.03
C VAL A 67 -10.38 7.90 2.60
N ASP A 68 -11.17 6.87 2.32
CA ASP A 68 -10.88 5.49 2.74
C ASP A 68 -9.52 4.98 2.21
N PRO A 69 -8.87 4.03 2.91
CA PRO A 69 -7.53 3.55 2.57
C PRO A 69 -7.51 2.55 1.40
N ASP A 70 -8.67 2.14 0.88
CA ASP A 70 -8.78 1.15 -0.19
C ASP A 70 -8.01 1.56 -1.45
N LYS A 71 -7.46 0.56 -2.16
CA LYS A 71 -6.65 0.78 -3.37
C LYS A 71 -7.38 1.55 -4.49
N PRO A 72 -8.66 1.28 -4.85
CA PRO A 72 -9.37 2.07 -5.87
C PRO A 72 -9.41 3.57 -5.59
N LEU A 73 -9.30 4.00 -4.33
CA LEU A 73 -9.42 5.40 -3.93
C LEU A 73 -8.08 6.13 -3.84
N GLU A 74 -6.98 5.49 -4.26
CA GLU A 74 -5.65 6.12 -4.28
C GLU A 74 -5.62 7.37 -5.16
N GLY A 75 -6.36 7.36 -6.27
CA GLY A 75 -6.52 8.54 -7.11
C GLY A 75 -7.19 9.70 -6.37
N ALA A 76 -8.21 9.42 -5.55
CA ALA A 76 -8.91 10.46 -4.80
C ALA A 76 -8.00 11.05 -3.70
N ARG A 77 -7.23 10.21 -2.99
CA ARG A 77 -6.20 10.68 -2.06
C ARG A 77 -5.17 11.57 -2.74
N LEU A 78 -4.73 11.19 -3.94
CA LEU A 78 -3.81 12.01 -4.74
C LEU A 78 -4.46 13.35 -5.14
N ALA A 79 -5.72 13.35 -5.58
CA ALA A 79 -6.43 14.56 -5.99
C ALA A 79 -6.56 15.56 -4.82
N VAL A 80 -6.88 15.08 -3.62
CA VAL A 80 -6.92 15.89 -2.39
C VAL A 80 -5.56 16.56 -2.14
N LEU A 81 -4.49 15.77 -2.14
CA LEU A 81 -3.14 16.27 -1.87
C LEU A 81 -2.62 17.23 -2.97
N GLN A 82 -2.96 16.97 -4.24
CA GLN A 82 -2.63 17.87 -5.36
C GLN A 82 -3.34 19.21 -5.24
N ALA A 83 -4.56 19.22 -4.72
CA ALA A 83 -5.32 20.43 -4.44
C ALA A 83 -4.84 21.18 -3.18
N GLN A 84 -3.72 20.76 -2.56
CA GLN A 84 -3.16 21.33 -1.32
C GLN A 84 -4.14 21.27 -0.13
N LYS A 85 -5.05 20.29 -0.12
CA LYS A 85 -6.03 20.07 0.96
C LYS A 85 -5.49 19.05 1.96
N THR A 86 -5.95 19.14 3.21
CA THR A 86 -5.63 18.16 4.24
C THR A 86 -6.37 16.85 3.95
N LEU A 87 -5.63 15.75 3.97
CA LEU A 87 -6.14 14.41 3.76
C LEU A 87 -6.25 13.67 5.10
N LEU A 88 -7.46 13.22 5.44
CA LEU A 88 -7.70 12.29 6.53
C LEU A 88 -7.89 10.88 5.98
N VAL A 89 -7.12 9.93 6.50
CA VAL A 89 -7.25 8.51 6.15
C VAL A 89 -7.51 7.70 7.41
N PRO A 90 -8.57 6.90 7.48
CA PRO A 90 -8.84 6.04 8.63
C PRO A 90 -7.68 5.09 8.95
N THR A 91 -7.43 4.85 10.23
CA THR A 91 -6.42 3.86 10.62
C THR A 91 -6.91 2.45 10.25
N PRO A 92 -6.04 1.54 9.77
CA PRO A 92 -6.46 0.20 9.39
C PRO A 92 -7.17 -0.52 10.54
N ARG A 93 -8.44 -0.89 10.30
CA ARG A 93 -9.31 -1.58 11.27
C ARG A 93 -9.51 -0.80 12.58
N LEU A 94 -9.28 0.51 12.59
CA LEU A 94 -9.52 1.40 13.74
C LEU A 94 -8.76 0.96 15.02
N ARG A 95 -7.52 0.46 14.86
CA ARG A 95 -6.74 -0.10 15.97
C ARG A 95 -5.89 0.89 16.75
N SER A 96 -5.51 2.03 16.14
CA SER A 96 -4.46 2.91 16.68
C SER A 96 -4.74 4.39 16.41
N GLY A 97 -5.90 4.87 16.82
CA GLY A 97 -6.39 6.24 16.55
C GLY A 97 -7.52 6.28 15.51
N LEU A 98 -8.11 7.46 15.32
CA LEU A 98 -9.25 7.64 14.42
C LEU A 98 -8.78 7.85 12.97
N PHE A 99 -7.87 8.79 12.76
CA PHE A 99 -7.30 9.10 11.45
C PHE A 99 -5.78 9.17 11.45
N ASN A 100 -5.24 9.01 10.26
CA ASN A 100 -3.94 9.47 9.83
C ASN A 100 -4.17 10.76 9.04
N LYS A 101 -3.58 11.86 9.47
CA LYS A 101 -3.66 13.16 8.82
C LYS A 101 -2.41 13.44 8.01
N ILE A 102 -2.60 13.84 6.75
CA ILE A 102 -1.53 14.32 5.89
C ILE A 102 -1.88 15.74 5.47
N THR A 103 -1.01 16.68 5.80
CA THR A 103 -1.03 18.02 5.20
C THR A 103 0.08 18.05 4.15
N PRO A 104 -0.24 18.33 2.87
CA PRO A 104 0.77 18.30 1.82
C PRO A 104 1.89 19.31 2.13
N PRO A 105 3.18 18.91 2.08
CA PRO A 105 4.27 19.84 2.30
C PRO A 105 4.28 20.95 1.25
N GLN A 106 4.57 22.18 1.67
CA GLN A 106 4.68 23.31 0.76
C GLN A 106 5.76 23.03 -0.30
N GLY A 107 5.41 23.18 -1.58
CA GLY A 107 6.32 22.93 -2.70
C GLY A 107 6.58 21.45 -2.99
N ALA A 108 5.81 20.51 -2.41
CA ALA A 108 5.95 19.09 -2.71
C ALA A 108 5.74 18.79 -4.21
N SER A 109 6.63 17.98 -4.77
CA SER A 109 6.56 17.54 -6.16
C SER A 109 5.37 16.59 -6.38
N LYS A 110 4.92 16.46 -7.63
CA LYS A 110 3.86 15.51 -8.00
C LYS A 110 4.18 14.07 -7.58
N GLU A 111 5.46 13.68 -7.59
CA GLU A 111 5.91 12.35 -7.18
C GLU A 111 5.84 12.15 -5.66
N GLN A 112 6.19 13.19 -4.88
CA GLN A 112 6.05 13.16 -3.43
C GLN A 112 4.58 13.00 -3.02
N LEU A 113 3.68 13.78 -3.62
CA LEU A 113 2.25 13.68 -3.36
C LEU A 113 1.68 12.31 -3.75
N ARG A 114 2.15 11.73 -4.87
CA ARG A 114 1.80 10.36 -5.27
C ARG A 114 2.25 9.33 -4.25
N THR A 115 3.44 9.50 -3.68
CA THR A 115 3.95 8.64 -2.61
C THR A 115 3.06 8.74 -1.37
N CYS A 116 2.75 9.97 -0.91
CA CYS A 116 1.88 10.22 0.24
C CYS A 116 0.47 9.64 0.08
N ALA A 117 -0.09 9.63 -1.14
CA ALA A 117 -1.42 9.06 -1.42
C ALA A 117 -1.47 7.52 -1.32
N SER A 118 -0.33 6.83 -1.38
CA SER A 118 -0.27 5.38 -1.27
C SER A 118 -0.49 4.90 0.17
N SER A 119 -0.92 3.65 0.36
CA SER A 119 -1.07 3.09 1.71
C SER A 119 0.25 3.07 2.50
N GLN A 120 1.40 2.98 1.83
CA GLN A 120 2.71 3.08 2.48
C GLN A 120 3.01 4.52 2.87
N GLY A 121 2.77 5.48 1.98
CA GLY A 121 2.99 6.89 2.28
C GLY A 121 2.08 7.42 3.39
N VAL A 122 0.83 6.94 3.45
CA VAL A 122 -0.04 7.25 4.60
C VAL A 122 0.59 6.78 5.90
N ARG A 123 1.22 5.60 5.94
CA ARG A 123 1.89 5.13 7.17
C ARG A 123 3.14 5.94 7.49
N ASP A 124 3.92 6.32 6.49
CA ASP A 124 5.25 6.89 6.69
C ASP A 124 5.23 8.41 6.90
N PHE A 125 4.21 9.11 6.38
CA PHE A 125 4.18 10.58 6.32
C PHE A 125 2.96 11.22 7.00
N SER A 126 2.09 10.43 7.64
CA SER A 126 0.95 10.98 8.36
C SER A 126 1.24 11.20 9.85
N VAL A 127 0.42 12.05 10.45
CA VAL A 127 0.35 12.27 11.90
C VAL A 127 -0.96 11.64 12.40
N PRO A 128 -0.94 10.82 13.46
CA PRO A 128 -2.17 10.26 14.03
C PRO A 128 -3.06 11.36 14.61
N VAL A 129 -4.37 11.15 14.50
CA VAL A 129 -5.42 11.99 15.07
C VAL A 129 -6.26 11.14 16.00
N ASP A 130 -6.29 11.52 17.26
CA ASP A 130 -7.01 10.82 18.32
C ASP A 130 -8.48 11.25 18.42
N LEU A 131 -9.25 10.51 19.22
CA LEU A 131 -10.68 10.76 19.45
C LEU A 131 -10.98 12.15 20.05
N ASP A 132 -10.01 12.78 20.68
CA ASP A 132 -10.24 14.05 21.39
C ASP A 132 -9.98 15.26 20.46
N ALA A 133 -9.52 15.00 19.23
CA ALA A 133 -9.29 16.03 18.24
C ALA A 133 -10.61 16.59 17.71
N LYS A 134 -10.73 17.92 17.70
CA LYS A 134 -11.85 18.62 17.07
C LYS A 134 -11.63 18.66 15.56
N VAL A 135 -12.10 17.63 14.88
CA VAL A 135 -12.09 17.51 13.42
C VAL A 135 -13.50 17.78 12.91
N LYS A 136 -13.63 18.51 11.79
CA LYS A 136 -14.89 18.65 11.07
C LYS A 136 -14.67 18.23 9.62
N VAL A 137 -15.46 17.27 9.16
CA VAL A 137 -15.35 16.69 7.81
C VAL A 137 -16.61 17.00 7.02
N ASP A 138 -16.47 17.84 6.01
CA ASP A 138 -17.56 18.20 5.10
C ASP A 138 -17.65 17.26 3.88
N LEU A 139 -16.56 16.55 3.56
CA LEU A 139 -16.49 15.59 2.44
C LEU A 139 -15.84 14.26 2.84
N VAL A 140 -16.59 13.17 2.65
CA VAL A 140 -16.17 11.79 2.89
C VAL A 140 -16.19 11.01 1.58
N VAL A 141 -15.07 10.36 1.25
CA VAL A 141 -14.97 9.44 0.11
C VAL A 141 -14.84 8.01 0.62
N VAL A 142 -15.84 7.16 0.31
CA VAL A 142 -16.00 5.80 0.83
C VAL A 142 -15.94 4.75 -0.29
N GLY A 143 -15.28 3.62 -0.01
CA GLY A 143 -15.21 2.48 -0.92
C GLY A 143 -16.47 1.61 -0.87
N SER A 144 -16.95 1.13 -2.03
CA SER A 144 -18.15 0.30 -2.12
C SER A 144 -17.96 -0.89 -3.07
N VAL A 145 -18.68 -1.98 -2.79
CA VAL A 145 -18.79 -3.13 -3.70
C VAL A 145 -19.95 -2.89 -4.66
N ALA A 146 -21.12 -2.49 -4.18
CA ALA A 146 -22.30 -2.22 -4.99
C ALA A 146 -23.05 -1.01 -4.46
N VAL A 147 -23.68 -0.24 -5.37
CA VAL A 147 -24.43 0.97 -5.00
C VAL A 147 -25.63 1.14 -5.93
N SER A 148 -26.80 1.51 -5.40
CA SER A 148 -27.96 1.90 -6.23
C SER A 148 -27.92 3.37 -6.61
N GLU A 149 -28.58 3.75 -7.72
CA GLU A 149 -28.73 5.16 -8.09
C GLU A 149 -29.48 5.97 -7.01
N LYS A 150 -30.23 5.30 -6.11
CA LYS A 150 -30.88 5.89 -4.92
C LYS A 150 -29.92 6.12 -3.73
N GLY A 151 -28.67 5.67 -3.81
CA GLY A 151 -27.66 5.86 -2.76
C GLY A 151 -27.56 4.73 -1.73
N CYS A 152 -28.23 3.60 -1.94
CA CYS A 152 -28.10 2.40 -1.09
C CYS A 152 -26.75 1.75 -1.35
N ARG A 153 -25.92 1.61 -0.32
CA ARG A 153 -24.52 1.22 -0.43
C ARG A 153 -24.25 -0.14 0.21
N ILE A 154 -23.54 -1.00 -0.51
CA ILE A 154 -23.02 -2.27 0.01
C ILE A 154 -21.48 -2.19 0.02
N GLY A 155 -20.91 -2.15 1.22
CA GLY A 155 -19.46 -2.31 1.44
C GLY A 155 -18.99 -3.76 1.35
N LYS A 156 -17.70 -4.04 1.61
CA LYS A 156 -17.11 -5.39 1.54
C LYS A 156 -17.60 -6.42 2.57
N GLY A 157 -18.32 -5.99 3.62
CA GLY A 157 -18.99 -6.88 4.58
C GLY A 157 -18.51 -6.84 6.03
N GLU A 158 -17.37 -6.20 6.31
CA GLU A 158 -16.86 -6.12 7.70
C GLU A 158 -17.52 -5.00 8.54
N GLY A 159 -18.22 -4.07 7.89
CA GLY A 159 -18.90 -2.94 8.54
C GLY A 159 -17.97 -1.87 9.13
N PHE A 160 -16.69 -1.83 8.72
CA PHE A 160 -15.74 -0.85 9.23
C PHE A 160 -16.07 0.59 8.81
N ALA A 161 -16.42 0.82 7.54
CA ALA A 161 -16.75 2.17 7.06
C ALA A 161 -18.02 2.72 7.73
N ASP A 162 -19.02 1.87 7.94
CA ASP A 162 -20.26 2.22 8.61
C ASP A 162 -20.02 2.57 10.08
N LEU A 163 -19.19 1.78 10.76
CA LEU A 163 -18.78 2.05 12.14
C LEU A 163 -17.91 3.31 12.26
N GLU A 164 -17.01 3.54 11.31
CA GLU A 164 -16.19 4.74 11.28
C GLU A 164 -17.04 5.99 11.14
N TRP A 165 -18.05 5.96 10.25
CA TRP A 165 -19.03 7.04 10.15
C TRP A 165 -19.77 7.25 11.46
N ALA A 166 -20.26 6.17 12.07
CA ALA A 166 -20.96 6.23 13.36
C ALA A 166 -20.09 6.87 14.46
N MET A 167 -18.81 6.52 14.53
CA MET A 167 -17.84 7.13 15.44
C MET A 167 -17.65 8.62 15.17
N MET A 168 -17.45 9.01 13.89
CA MET A 168 -17.33 10.43 13.52
C MET A 168 -18.59 11.21 13.90
N SER A 169 -19.78 10.62 13.72
CA SER A 169 -21.05 11.25 14.06
C SER A 169 -21.19 11.43 15.57
N SER A 170 -20.86 10.40 16.37
CA SER A 170 -20.86 10.49 17.84
C SER A 170 -19.89 11.56 18.36
N MET A 171 -18.78 11.81 17.64
CA MET A 171 -17.81 12.86 17.96
C MET A 171 -18.19 14.25 17.44
N GLY A 172 -19.29 14.38 16.69
CA GLY A 172 -19.65 15.64 16.03
C GLY A 172 -18.75 16.04 14.86
N ALA A 173 -17.89 15.13 14.38
CA ALA A 173 -16.96 15.39 13.28
C ALA A 173 -17.66 15.36 11.91
N VAL A 174 -18.76 14.64 11.80
CA VAL A 174 -19.67 14.65 10.63
C VAL A 174 -21.09 14.92 11.07
N ASN A 175 -21.92 15.37 10.14
CA ASN A 175 -23.34 15.62 10.38
C ASN A 175 -24.16 15.33 9.10
N LYS A 176 -25.45 15.63 9.14
CA LYS A 176 -26.37 15.42 8.01
C LYS A 176 -25.97 16.14 6.71
N SER A 177 -25.27 17.28 6.79
CA SER A 177 -24.81 18.04 5.62
C SER A 177 -23.45 17.58 5.09
N THR A 178 -22.71 16.72 5.81
CA THR A 178 -21.48 16.12 5.30
C THR A 178 -21.78 15.32 4.05
N VAL A 179 -21.12 15.63 2.93
CA VAL A 179 -21.30 14.94 1.65
C VAL A 179 -20.51 13.63 1.63
N VAL A 180 -21.16 12.55 1.20
CA VAL A 180 -20.58 11.21 1.06
C VAL A 180 -20.53 10.83 -0.40
N VAL A 181 -19.31 10.55 -0.88
CA VAL A 181 -19.01 10.20 -2.27
C VAL A 181 -18.49 8.77 -2.31
N THR A 182 -18.90 8.00 -3.31
CA THR A 182 -18.28 6.72 -3.62
C THR A 182 -17.77 6.68 -5.04
N ILE A 183 -16.64 6.01 -5.25
CA ILE A 183 -15.98 5.88 -6.54
C ILE A 183 -15.92 4.40 -6.90
N ILE A 184 -16.62 4.03 -7.97
CA ILE A 184 -16.84 2.64 -8.38
C ILE A 184 -16.82 2.51 -9.90
N HIS A 185 -16.71 1.29 -10.43
CA HIS A 185 -16.92 1.03 -11.84
C HIS A 185 -18.41 1.12 -12.21
N ASP A 186 -18.73 1.43 -13.46
CA ASP A 186 -20.12 1.53 -13.95
C ASP A 186 -20.95 0.27 -13.65
N CYS A 187 -20.36 -0.93 -13.73
CA CYS A 187 -21.03 -2.19 -13.44
C CYS A 187 -21.38 -2.42 -11.97
N GLN A 188 -20.80 -1.63 -11.06
CA GLN A 188 -21.09 -1.70 -9.62
C GLN A 188 -22.32 -0.86 -9.25
N VAL A 189 -22.85 -0.07 -10.20
CA VAL A 189 -24.14 0.60 -10.06
C VAL A 189 -25.23 -0.44 -10.36
N VAL A 190 -25.90 -0.93 -9.32
CA VAL A 190 -26.87 -2.02 -9.39
C VAL A 190 -28.13 -1.68 -8.60
N ASP A 191 -29.24 -2.34 -8.87
CA ASP A 191 -30.49 -2.14 -8.13
C ASP A 191 -30.42 -2.84 -6.77
N VAL A 192 -29.84 -2.15 -5.78
CA VAL A 192 -29.80 -2.60 -4.38
C VAL A 192 -31.16 -2.32 -3.73
N PRO A 193 -31.90 -3.35 -3.27
CA PRO A 193 -33.18 -3.15 -2.60
C PRO A 193 -33.05 -2.36 -1.30
N ASP A 194 -33.98 -1.44 -1.06
CA ASP A 194 -33.95 -0.51 0.07
C ASP A 194 -34.13 -1.28 1.41
N GLU A 195 -34.88 -2.39 1.40
CA GLU A 195 -35.11 -3.27 2.54
C GLU A 195 -33.85 -3.97 3.07
N LEU A 196 -32.77 -4.04 2.28
CA LEU A 196 -31.48 -4.54 2.78
C LEU A 196 -30.76 -3.52 3.66
N MET A 197 -31.15 -2.24 3.60
CA MET A 197 -30.48 -1.17 4.32
C MET A 197 -30.99 -1.08 5.75
N GLY A 198 -30.09 -1.27 6.71
CA GLY A 198 -30.36 -1.02 8.12
C GLY A 198 -29.99 0.40 8.51
N SER A 199 -30.48 0.83 9.67
CA SER A 199 -30.20 2.16 10.26
C SER A 199 -28.73 2.49 10.54
N HIS A 200 -27.85 1.49 10.41
CA HIS A 200 -26.42 1.61 10.63
C HIS A 200 -25.62 1.67 9.31
N ASP A 201 -26.24 1.37 8.17
CA ASP A 201 -25.54 1.38 6.89
C ASP A 201 -25.39 2.83 6.37
N LEU A 202 -24.15 3.19 6.00
CA LEU A 202 -23.86 4.50 5.45
C LEU A 202 -24.37 4.61 4.00
N THR A 203 -25.24 5.58 3.75
CA THR A 203 -25.73 5.97 2.41
C THR A 203 -24.76 6.93 1.71
N VAL A 204 -24.89 7.07 0.39
CA VAL A 204 -24.02 7.94 -0.42
C VAL A 204 -24.83 9.00 -1.17
N ASP A 205 -24.28 10.21 -1.28
CA ASP A 205 -24.88 11.35 -1.98
C ASP A 205 -24.44 11.42 -3.45
N TYR A 206 -23.20 11.00 -3.75
CA TYR A 206 -22.66 10.96 -5.10
C TYR A 206 -21.99 9.62 -5.44
N ILE A 207 -22.15 9.22 -6.69
CA ILE A 207 -21.48 8.06 -7.30
C ILE A 207 -20.65 8.56 -8.47
N LEU A 208 -19.33 8.35 -8.40
CA LEU A 208 -18.40 8.70 -9.46
C LEU A 208 -17.95 7.42 -10.17
N THR A 209 -18.25 7.35 -11.47
CA THR A 209 -17.83 6.24 -12.33
C THR A 209 -16.92 6.75 -13.45
N PRO A 210 -16.20 5.88 -14.18
CA PRO A 210 -15.48 6.28 -15.38
C PRO A 210 -16.35 7.06 -16.37
N SER A 211 -17.62 6.67 -16.56
CA SER A 211 -18.49 7.31 -17.54
C SER A 211 -19.22 8.56 -17.02
N ARG A 212 -19.60 8.65 -15.74
CA ARG A 212 -20.50 9.71 -15.25
C ARG A 212 -20.34 10.07 -13.77
N VAL A 213 -20.99 11.16 -13.38
CA VAL A 213 -21.21 11.60 -11.99
C VAL A 213 -22.71 11.51 -11.73
N ILE A 214 -23.13 10.82 -10.68
CA ILE A 214 -24.54 10.62 -10.33
C ILE A 214 -24.78 11.22 -8.95
N LYS A 215 -25.75 12.13 -8.83
CA LYS A 215 -26.27 12.61 -7.55
C LYS A 215 -27.47 11.75 -7.16
N THR A 216 -27.43 11.12 -5.99
CA THR A 216 -28.39 10.07 -5.63
C THR A 216 -29.71 10.61 -5.07
N ASN A 217 -29.68 11.81 -4.48
CA ASN A 217 -30.79 12.38 -3.71
C ASN A 217 -31.38 11.36 -2.72
N CYS A 218 -30.49 10.62 -2.03
CA CYS A 218 -30.86 9.54 -1.13
C CYS A 218 -31.85 10.02 -0.05
N GLN A 219 -32.97 9.31 0.10
CA GLN A 219 -34.00 9.62 1.10
C GLN A 219 -33.75 8.92 2.43
N LEU A 220 -32.87 7.91 2.45
CA LEU A 220 -32.51 7.19 3.67
C LEU A 220 -31.57 8.04 4.53
N PRO A 221 -31.82 8.16 5.84
CA PRO A 221 -30.99 8.96 6.71
C PRO A 221 -29.60 8.32 6.88
N LYS A 222 -28.56 9.18 6.95
CA LYS A 222 -27.23 8.74 7.37
C LYS A 222 -27.27 8.33 8.84
N PRO A 223 -26.48 7.33 9.28
CA PRO A 223 -26.43 6.94 10.68
C PRO A 223 -26.05 8.12 11.58
N GLN A 224 -26.73 8.28 12.72
CA GLN A 224 -26.55 9.43 13.62
C GLN A 224 -25.55 9.19 14.77
N GLY A 225 -24.94 8.02 14.82
CA GLY A 225 -24.02 7.62 15.89
C GLY A 225 -23.91 6.11 15.98
N ILE A 226 -23.22 5.64 17.03
CA ILE A 226 -23.08 4.21 17.30
C ILE A 226 -24.38 3.63 17.83
N ILE A 227 -24.80 2.51 17.24
CA ILE A 227 -25.91 1.69 17.75
C ILE A 227 -25.29 0.55 18.57
N TRP A 228 -25.10 0.77 19.87
CA TRP A 228 -24.39 -0.18 20.76
C TRP A 228 -25.02 -1.56 20.80
N THR A 229 -26.35 -1.64 20.68
CA THR A 229 -27.10 -2.91 20.63
C THR A 229 -26.81 -3.75 19.38
N LYS A 230 -26.14 -3.20 18.36
CA LYS A 230 -25.65 -3.93 17.18
C LYS A 230 -24.16 -4.34 17.30
N LEU A 231 -23.51 -4.02 18.41
CA LEU A 231 -22.12 -4.38 18.68
C LEU A 231 -22.06 -5.43 19.79
N ASP A 232 -21.18 -6.42 19.61
CA ASP A 232 -20.90 -7.44 20.61
C ASP A 232 -19.54 -7.23 21.28
N SER A 233 -19.28 -7.99 22.33
CA SER A 233 -18.02 -7.97 23.06
C SER A 233 -16.79 -8.29 22.18
N GLU A 234 -16.97 -9.13 21.16
CA GLU A 234 -15.89 -9.49 20.23
C GLU A 234 -15.49 -8.32 19.32
N LYS A 235 -16.45 -7.51 18.87
CA LYS A 235 -16.19 -6.31 18.08
C LYS A 235 -15.49 -5.24 18.91
N LEU A 236 -15.84 -5.11 20.19
CA LEU A 236 -15.11 -4.23 21.14
C LEU A 236 -13.67 -4.68 21.37
N LYS A 237 -13.39 -5.99 21.39
CA LYS A 237 -12.00 -6.51 21.46
C LYS A 237 -11.22 -6.23 20.18
N LYS A 238 -11.86 -6.41 19.01
CA LYS A 238 -11.23 -6.18 17.70
C LYS A 238 -10.92 -4.71 17.42
N ILE A 239 -11.70 -3.81 18.00
CA ILE A 239 -11.65 -2.35 17.76
C ILE A 239 -11.53 -1.63 19.12
N PRO A 240 -10.30 -1.53 19.69
CA PRO A 240 -10.10 -1.03 21.04
C PRO A 240 -10.63 0.38 21.29
N ILE A 241 -10.63 1.22 20.25
CA ILE A 241 -11.12 2.60 20.30
C ILE A 241 -12.60 2.70 20.67
N LEU A 242 -13.40 1.64 20.41
CA LEU A 242 -14.80 1.58 20.85
C LEU A 242 -14.92 1.56 22.37
N LYS A 243 -13.95 1.01 23.11
CA LYS A 243 -14.01 1.01 24.58
C LYS A 243 -13.92 2.43 25.14
N LYS A 244 -13.03 3.25 24.58
CA LYS A 244 -12.88 4.67 24.97
C LYS A 244 -14.17 5.43 24.65
N LEU A 245 -14.71 5.24 23.44
CA LEU A 245 -15.93 5.93 23.04
C LEU A 245 -17.16 5.49 23.84
N ARG A 246 -17.26 4.20 24.19
CA ARG A 246 -18.32 3.68 25.07
C ARG A 246 -18.30 4.36 26.42
N ALA A 247 -17.13 4.45 27.06
CA ALA A 247 -16.98 5.12 28.35
C ALA A 247 -17.36 6.61 28.28
N LEU A 248 -16.97 7.31 27.20
CA LEU A 248 -17.35 8.71 27.00
C LEU A 248 -18.88 8.89 26.83
N GLU A 249 -19.53 8.00 26.07
CA GLU A 249 -20.97 8.07 25.87
C GLU A 249 -21.76 7.66 27.12
N GLU A 250 -21.26 6.71 27.91
CA GLU A 250 -21.81 6.34 29.22
C GLU A 250 -21.71 7.50 30.22
N GLN A 251 -20.56 8.18 30.28
CA GLN A 251 -20.38 9.40 31.09
C GLN A 251 -21.32 10.53 30.66
N ALA A 252 -21.67 10.59 29.36
CA ALA A 252 -22.63 11.53 28.82
C ALA A 252 -24.10 11.09 29.02
N GLY A 253 -24.36 9.99 29.72
CA GLY A 253 -25.70 9.49 30.03
C GLY A 253 -26.41 8.80 28.87
N LYS A 254 -25.68 8.38 27.81
CA LYS A 254 -26.26 7.62 26.70
C LYS A 254 -26.38 6.14 27.04
N ASP A 255 -27.36 5.47 26.44
CA ASP A 255 -27.46 4.00 26.50
C ASP A 255 -26.33 3.36 25.67
N VAL A 256 -25.46 2.63 26.37
CA VAL A 256 -24.31 1.92 25.81
C VAL A 256 -24.44 0.40 25.93
N THR A 257 -25.67 -0.10 26.02
CA THR A 257 -25.97 -1.54 26.11
C THR A 257 -25.50 -2.26 24.85
N LEU A 258 -24.70 -3.32 25.03
CA LEU A 258 -24.22 -4.15 23.93
C LEU A 258 -25.28 -5.15 23.49
N GLY A 259 -25.23 -5.53 22.22
CA GLY A 259 -26.02 -6.64 21.69
C GLY A 259 -25.56 -7.98 22.24
N ALA A 260 -26.46 -8.97 22.17
CA ALA A 260 -26.11 -10.36 22.42
C ALA A 260 -25.01 -10.81 21.45
N THR A 261 -24.02 -11.55 21.94
CA THR A 261 -23.03 -12.21 21.09
C THR A 261 -23.78 -13.14 20.13
N PRO A 262 -23.64 -12.99 18.81
CA PRO A 262 -24.19 -13.97 17.88
C PRO A 262 -23.63 -15.35 18.26
N PRO A 263 -24.44 -16.43 18.22
CA PRO A 263 -23.88 -17.77 18.29
C PRO A 263 -22.77 -17.86 17.25
N ALA A 264 -21.61 -18.41 17.64
CA ALA A 264 -20.49 -18.60 16.73
C ALA A 264 -21.06 -19.18 15.45
N ALA A 265 -20.85 -18.50 14.31
CA ALA A 265 -21.21 -19.07 13.03
C ALA A 265 -20.61 -20.47 13.01
N GLU A 266 -21.46 -21.49 12.84
CA GLU A 266 -21.06 -22.85 12.49
C GLU A 266 -19.87 -22.74 11.56
N PRO A 267 -18.75 -23.47 11.81
CA PRO A 267 -17.57 -23.39 10.97
C PRO A 267 -18.00 -23.72 9.54
N GLY A 268 -18.27 -22.67 8.76
CA GLY A 268 -18.53 -22.78 7.34
C GLY A 268 -17.34 -23.53 6.79
N LEU A 269 -17.66 -24.67 6.14
CA LEU A 269 -16.72 -25.59 5.52
C LEU A 269 -15.41 -24.88 5.25
N GLN A 270 -14.39 -25.24 6.03
CA GLN A 270 -13.02 -24.97 5.65
C GLN A 270 -12.94 -25.42 4.20
N ASN A 271 -12.71 -24.48 3.30
CA ASN A 271 -12.20 -24.83 1.98
C ASN A 271 -10.85 -25.47 2.28
N ASP A 272 -10.87 -26.79 2.49
CA ASP A 272 -9.74 -27.67 2.29
C ASP A 272 -9.31 -27.41 0.86
N ASP A 273 -8.33 -26.53 0.73
CA ASP A 273 -7.55 -26.37 -0.48
C ASP A 273 -7.06 -27.78 -0.83
N PRO A 274 -7.53 -28.42 -1.93
CA PRO A 274 -7.10 -29.77 -2.22
C PRO A 274 -5.59 -29.71 -2.44
N LYS A 275 -4.85 -30.34 -1.52
CA LYS A 275 -3.40 -30.54 -1.60
C LYS A 275 -3.06 -30.88 -3.05
N ARG A 276 -2.49 -29.91 -3.78
CA ARG A 276 -1.94 -30.15 -5.11
C ARG A 276 -0.84 -31.19 -4.95
N GLN A 277 -1.18 -32.44 -5.26
CA GLN A 277 -0.17 -33.45 -5.51
C GLN A 277 0.77 -32.91 -6.59
N PRO A 278 2.10 -32.98 -6.40
CA PRO A 278 3.01 -32.56 -7.43
C PRO A 278 2.83 -33.48 -8.63
N ARG A 279 2.23 -32.95 -9.71
CA ARG A 279 2.24 -33.61 -11.02
C ARG A 279 3.69 -33.89 -11.39
N ARG A 280 4.12 -35.14 -11.24
CA ARG A 280 5.38 -35.66 -11.76
C ARG A 280 5.35 -35.41 -13.27
N ARG A 281 6.29 -34.60 -13.76
CA ARG A 281 6.59 -34.51 -15.19
C ARG A 281 7.01 -35.90 -15.66
N PRO A 282 6.52 -36.43 -16.80
CA PRO A 282 7.07 -37.66 -17.36
C PRO A 282 8.52 -37.42 -17.74
N ARG A 283 9.43 -38.17 -17.11
CA ARG A 283 10.82 -38.30 -17.58
C ARG A 283 10.78 -39.10 -18.88
N ARG A 284 11.38 -38.53 -19.92
CA ARG A 284 11.69 -39.23 -21.17
C ARG A 284 12.83 -40.20 -20.85
N ASN A 285 12.54 -41.50 -20.82
CA ASN A 285 13.56 -42.53 -20.70
C ASN A 285 14.10 -42.89 -22.09
N THR A 286 15.42 -42.92 -22.16
CA THR A 286 16.23 -43.45 -23.26
C THR A 286 16.52 -44.92 -22.98
N GLN A 287 16.69 -45.70 -24.05
CA GLN A 287 17.01 -47.14 -24.12
C GLN A 287 15.82 -48.06 -23.79
N GLN A 288 15.61 -49.18 -24.45
CA GLN A 288 16.08 -49.83 -25.69
C GLN A 288 15.14 -51.03 -25.73
N ASP A 289 14.61 -51.42 -26.89
CA ASP A 289 14.42 -52.84 -27.19
C ASP A 289 14.18 -53.01 -28.68
N ALA A 290 14.87 -54.03 -29.18
CA ALA A 290 14.91 -54.47 -30.55
C ALA A 290 13.66 -55.29 -30.87
N GLU A 291 13.21 -55.17 -32.12
CA GLU A 291 12.52 -56.17 -32.94
C GLU A 291 12.15 -55.41 -34.22
N GLY A 292 12.64 -55.80 -35.39
CA GLY A 292 12.27 -57.03 -36.06
C GLY A 292 11.62 -56.59 -37.37
N GLU A 293 12.26 -56.96 -38.47
CA GLU A 293 11.96 -56.54 -39.84
C GLU A 293 10.50 -56.77 -40.24
N THR A 294 9.93 -55.87 -41.06
CA THR A 294 9.34 -56.23 -42.35
C THR A 294 8.96 -54.99 -43.16
N SER A 295 9.41 -55.00 -44.39
CA SER A 295 9.20 -54.04 -45.47
C SER A 295 7.77 -54.09 -46.01
N GLN A 296 7.20 -52.95 -46.43
CA GLN A 296 6.58 -52.80 -47.75
C GLN A 296 6.14 -51.34 -48.06
N GLU A 297 6.73 -50.85 -49.15
CA GLU A 297 6.25 -49.90 -50.17
C GLU A 297 5.07 -48.95 -49.90
N SER A 298 5.27 -47.65 -50.15
CA SER A 298 4.97 -47.06 -51.47
C SER A 298 5.28 -45.55 -51.52
N ARG A 299 5.83 -45.16 -52.67
CA ARG A 299 6.27 -43.83 -53.07
C ARG A 299 5.08 -42.91 -53.35
N GLN A 300 5.21 -41.62 -53.01
CA GLN A 300 4.92 -40.55 -53.97
C GLN A 300 5.58 -39.23 -53.55
N GLU A 301 6.52 -38.78 -54.38
CA GLU A 301 7.09 -37.44 -54.38
C GLU A 301 6.13 -36.45 -55.05
N ARG A 302 6.05 -35.24 -54.50
CA ARG A 302 6.06 -34.00 -55.30
C ARG A 302 6.45 -32.83 -54.41
N GLY A 303 7.57 -32.20 -54.76
CA GLY A 303 8.21 -31.13 -53.97
C GLY A 303 7.62 -29.74 -54.21
N SER A 304 8.04 -28.79 -53.37
CA SER A 304 8.71 -27.55 -53.80
C SER A 304 8.98 -26.62 -52.59
N GLU A 305 10.27 -26.35 -52.41
CA GLU A 305 11.01 -25.30 -51.67
C GLU A 305 10.29 -24.18 -50.89
N SER A 306 10.76 -23.92 -49.66
CA SER A 306 11.57 -22.72 -49.38
C SER A 306 11.97 -22.57 -47.89
N GLY A 307 13.27 -22.32 -47.65
CA GLY A 307 13.72 -21.28 -46.73
C GLY A 307 13.85 -21.58 -45.23
N GLN A 308 15.02 -22.10 -44.83
CA GLN A 308 15.56 -22.00 -43.47
C GLN A 308 15.70 -20.53 -43.01
N ARG A 309 15.39 -20.22 -41.74
CA ARG A 309 16.37 -19.59 -40.81
C ARG A 309 15.80 -19.30 -39.42
N ALA A 310 16.73 -19.41 -38.47
CA ALA A 310 16.59 -19.33 -37.03
C ALA A 310 16.15 -17.95 -36.51
N ARG A 311 15.33 -17.96 -35.46
CA ARG A 311 14.96 -16.78 -34.67
C ARG A 311 16.03 -16.49 -33.61
N GLN A 312 16.83 -15.46 -33.84
CA GLN A 312 17.60 -14.76 -32.79
C GLN A 312 16.73 -13.63 -32.22
N GLN A 313 16.78 -13.46 -30.89
CA GLN A 313 16.13 -12.38 -30.16
C GLN A 313 16.81 -11.02 -30.42
N PRO A 314 16.08 -9.90 -30.55
CA PRO A 314 16.70 -8.58 -30.51
C PRO A 314 16.81 -8.01 -29.09
N ALA A 315 17.96 -7.40 -28.84
CA ALA A 315 18.33 -6.68 -27.63
C ALA A 315 17.67 -5.29 -27.54
N ARG A 316 17.44 -4.85 -26.29
CA ARG A 316 16.97 -3.51 -25.88
C ARG A 316 17.92 -2.42 -26.36
N VAL A 317 17.38 -1.42 -27.09
CA VAL A 317 18.07 -0.17 -27.40
C VAL A 317 17.72 0.91 -26.36
N ARG A 318 18.78 1.50 -25.82
CA ARG A 318 18.85 2.59 -24.83
C ARG A 318 18.73 3.91 -25.59
N LYS A 319 17.76 4.77 -25.23
CA LYS A 319 17.59 6.09 -25.85
C LYS A 319 18.35 7.13 -25.05
N GLU A 320 19.47 7.59 -25.59
CA GLU A 320 20.17 8.80 -25.14
C GLU A 320 19.57 10.04 -25.79
N SER A 321 19.57 11.10 -25.00
CA SER A 321 19.19 12.48 -25.31
C SER A 321 20.37 13.24 -25.93
N ARG A 322 20.13 13.92 -27.07
CA ARG A 322 20.92 15.09 -27.52
C ARG A 322 19.99 16.06 -28.24
N GLY A 323 20.14 17.34 -27.90
CA GLY A 323 19.44 18.47 -28.51
C GLY A 323 20.21 19.16 -29.64
N SER A 324 19.52 20.12 -30.26
CA SER A 324 19.94 21.25 -31.13
C SER A 324 18.73 21.55 -32.02
N GLY A 325 18.28 22.76 -32.34
CA GLY A 325 18.72 24.14 -32.14
C GLY A 325 18.09 25.00 -33.26
N LYS A 326 17.92 26.33 -33.03
CA LYS A 326 17.43 27.42 -33.92
C LYS A 326 15.92 27.45 -34.18
N GLY A 327 15.20 28.57 -34.30
CA GLY A 327 15.35 30.06 -34.39
C GLY A 327 13.91 30.54 -34.68
N ASP A 328 13.34 31.68 -34.31
CA ASP A 328 13.66 33.12 -34.38
C ASP A 328 12.70 33.82 -33.38
N ALA A 329 13.11 34.77 -32.55
CA ALA A 329 13.16 36.21 -32.81
C ALA A 329 11.84 36.84 -33.29
N ASP A 330 11.10 37.48 -32.37
CA ASP A 330 10.89 38.94 -32.52
C ASP A 330 10.66 39.65 -31.19
N LYS A 331 11.07 40.92 -31.18
CA LYS A 331 11.20 41.84 -30.04
C LYS A 331 9.87 42.57 -29.77
N GLU A 332 9.59 42.92 -28.52
CA GLU A 332 9.46 44.35 -28.17
C GLU A 332 9.65 44.61 -26.66
N ALA A 333 10.16 45.80 -26.38
CA ALA A 333 10.85 46.21 -25.17
C ALA A 333 9.97 47.11 -24.28
N GLY A 334 10.26 47.18 -22.97
CA GLY A 334 9.52 48.07 -22.08
C GLY A 334 9.98 48.15 -20.62
N LYS A 335 11.19 48.66 -20.38
CA LYS A 335 11.65 49.43 -19.19
C LYS A 335 11.63 48.82 -17.77
N THR A 336 12.85 48.46 -17.35
CA THR A 336 13.56 48.83 -16.10
C THR A 336 12.86 49.68 -15.03
N VAL A 337 12.94 49.25 -13.76
CA VAL A 337 13.49 50.04 -12.62
C VAL A 337 14.24 49.12 -11.65
N LYS A 338 15.47 49.50 -11.30
CA LYS A 338 16.33 48.95 -10.25
C LYS A 338 15.90 49.46 -8.87
N GLY A 339 15.92 48.60 -7.86
CA GLY A 339 15.89 49.00 -6.43
C GLY A 339 16.80 48.10 -5.60
N ARG A 340 17.90 48.66 -5.11
CA ARG A 340 18.92 48.01 -4.25
C ARG A 340 18.44 47.92 -2.79
N SER A 341 18.76 46.78 -2.17
CA SER A 341 19.35 46.61 -0.83
C SER A 341 18.76 47.38 0.38
N ARG A 342 18.28 46.64 1.38
CA ARG A 342 18.60 46.98 2.78
C ARG A 342 18.59 45.74 3.69
N ARG A 343 19.71 45.63 4.41
CA ARG A 343 20.09 44.67 5.45
C ARG A 343 19.97 45.46 6.77
N MET A 344 19.24 44.96 7.76
CA MET A 344 19.32 45.38 9.17
C MET A 344 19.08 44.10 10.00
N VAL A 345 20.10 43.57 10.65
CA VAL A 345 20.66 43.92 11.97
C VAL A 345 19.75 43.45 13.11
N LYS A 346 20.42 42.68 13.96
CA LYS A 346 20.04 41.91 15.13
C LYS A 346 19.95 42.83 16.34
N GLU A 347 18.91 42.71 17.15
CA GLU A 347 18.96 43.11 18.55
C GLU A 347 18.41 42.01 19.45
N GLN A 348 19.15 41.76 20.52
CA GLN A 348 18.84 40.86 21.62
C GLN A 348 17.98 41.60 22.64
N GLY A 349 16.97 40.91 23.16
CA GLY A 349 16.23 41.30 24.36
C GLY A 349 15.74 40.03 25.04
N SER A 350 16.33 39.76 26.20
CA SER A 350 15.97 38.72 27.17
C SER A 350 14.65 39.05 27.86
N GLU A 351 13.75 38.07 28.04
CA GLU A 351 13.10 37.80 29.32
C GLU A 351 12.29 36.49 29.28
N GLU A 352 12.29 35.82 30.42
CA GLU A 352 11.80 34.47 30.69
C GLU A 352 10.27 34.40 30.76
N GLY A 353 9.69 33.26 30.37
CA GLY A 353 8.28 32.96 30.59
C GLY A 353 7.92 31.58 30.05
N GLY A 354 7.88 30.59 30.94
CA GLY A 354 7.73 29.18 30.63
C GLY A 354 6.46 28.82 29.86
N GLY A 355 6.64 27.99 28.85
CA GLY A 355 5.59 27.23 28.17
C GLY A 355 6.24 26.01 27.52
N GLU A 356 5.83 24.81 27.95
CA GLU A 356 6.32 23.54 27.41
C GLU A 356 6.01 23.43 25.91
N GLU A 357 6.99 23.77 25.08
CA GLU A 357 6.98 23.50 23.66
C GLU A 357 7.16 22.00 23.42
N VAL A 358 6.11 21.39 22.86
CA VAL A 358 6.13 20.05 22.28
C VAL A 358 7.18 20.02 21.17
N SER A 359 8.36 19.53 21.52
CA SER A 359 9.49 19.35 20.61
C SER A 359 9.06 18.55 19.37
N GLN A 360 9.02 19.24 18.23
CA GLN A 360 9.14 18.64 16.92
C GLN A 360 10.36 17.71 16.94
N ARG A 361 10.14 16.39 16.90
CA ARG A 361 11.23 15.43 16.74
C ARG A 361 11.89 15.67 15.38
N LYS A 362 12.96 16.46 15.37
CA LYS A 362 13.93 16.49 14.27
C LYS A 362 14.40 15.06 14.04
N LEU A 363 14.27 14.58 12.80
CA LEU A 363 14.90 13.34 12.35
C LEU A 363 16.41 13.40 12.66
N PRO A 364 17.00 12.35 13.27
CA PRO A 364 18.44 12.31 13.48
C PRO A 364 19.16 12.42 12.13
N GLN A 365 20.17 13.29 12.05
CA GLN A 365 20.93 13.58 10.82
C GLN A 365 21.86 12.42 10.38
N SER A 366 21.91 11.32 11.15
CA SER A 366 22.60 10.08 10.82
C SER A 366 21.88 8.90 11.45
N VAL A 367 21.61 7.85 10.67
CA VAL A 367 21.15 6.55 11.18
C VAL A 367 22.29 5.55 11.14
N THR A 368 22.36 4.67 12.13
CA THR A 368 23.27 3.53 12.13
C THR A 368 22.47 2.28 11.79
N THR A 369 22.87 1.55 10.76
CA THR A 369 22.12 0.40 10.24
C THR A 369 22.76 -0.91 10.69
N VAL A 370 21.98 -1.78 11.30
CA VAL A 370 22.32 -3.19 11.55
C VAL A 370 21.77 -4.05 10.42
N TYR A 371 22.63 -4.84 9.80
CA TYR A 371 22.28 -5.89 8.86
C TYR A 371 21.88 -7.17 9.61
N LEU A 372 20.77 -7.78 9.18
CA LEU A 372 20.37 -9.12 9.58
C LEU A 372 20.41 -10.06 8.37
N GLY A 373 21.25 -11.08 8.42
CA GLY A 373 21.33 -12.17 7.45
C GLY A 373 20.83 -13.50 8.02
N GLY A 374 20.75 -14.53 7.17
CA GLY A 374 20.36 -15.88 7.58
C GLY A 374 18.88 -16.03 7.92
N ILE A 375 18.02 -15.14 7.41
CA ILE A 375 16.58 -15.17 7.71
C ILE A 375 15.93 -16.43 7.09
N PRO A 376 15.24 -17.27 7.89
CA PRO A 376 14.62 -18.48 7.38
C PRO A 376 13.63 -18.27 6.25
N THR A 377 13.62 -19.21 5.31
CA THR A 377 12.60 -19.28 4.26
C THR A 377 11.22 -19.43 4.90
N GLY A 378 10.32 -18.49 4.62
CA GLY A 378 8.96 -18.50 5.16
C GLY A 378 8.78 -17.76 6.49
N LEU A 379 9.87 -17.29 7.14
CA LEU A 379 9.76 -16.41 8.30
C LEU A 379 9.01 -15.14 7.90
N ARG A 380 7.96 -14.79 8.64
CA ARG A 380 7.18 -13.58 8.34
C ARG A 380 7.83 -12.37 9.00
N VAL A 381 7.72 -11.20 8.35
CA VAL A 381 8.21 -9.94 8.94
C VAL A 381 7.57 -9.63 10.30
N SER A 382 6.34 -10.09 10.54
CA SER A 382 5.67 -9.96 11.84
C SER A 382 6.32 -10.78 12.94
N GLU A 383 6.85 -11.96 12.61
CA GLU A 383 7.57 -12.84 13.55
C GLU A 383 8.93 -12.25 13.89
N LEU A 384 9.68 -11.74 12.90
CA LEU A 384 10.90 -10.98 13.17
C LEU A 384 10.61 -9.77 14.06
N LYS A 385 9.57 -8.99 13.77
CA LYS A 385 9.17 -7.85 14.62
C LYS A 385 8.74 -8.24 16.03
N ALA A 386 8.24 -9.45 16.25
CA ALA A 386 7.95 -9.95 17.59
C ALA A 386 9.26 -10.24 18.34
N ALA A 387 10.16 -10.99 17.71
CA ALA A 387 11.47 -11.33 18.27
C ALA A 387 12.31 -10.08 18.60
N LEU A 388 12.34 -9.08 17.71
CA LEU A 388 13.06 -7.83 17.96
C LEU A 388 12.50 -7.05 19.16
N ARG A 389 11.17 -7.09 19.39
CA ARG A 389 10.57 -6.42 20.56
C ARG A 389 10.86 -7.17 21.86
N GLU A 390 10.80 -8.49 21.83
CA GLU A 390 11.12 -9.35 22.97
C GLU A 390 12.58 -9.17 23.41
N ARG A 391 13.50 -9.01 22.46
CA ARG A 391 14.91 -8.72 22.70
C ARG A 391 15.22 -7.25 22.96
N LYS A 392 14.20 -6.37 23.07
CA LYS A 392 14.38 -4.91 23.23
C LYS A 392 15.27 -4.26 22.15
N ALA A 393 15.31 -4.84 20.95
CA ALA A 393 16.12 -4.40 19.82
C ALA A 393 15.27 -3.79 18.68
N ALA A 394 14.14 -3.15 19.00
CA ALA A 394 13.24 -2.59 18.00
C ALA A 394 13.87 -1.37 17.29
N PRO A 395 14.03 -1.38 15.96
CA PRO A 395 14.62 -0.24 15.25
C PRO A 395 13.59 0.87 14.98
N LEU A 396 14.09 2.05 14.60
CA LEU A 396 13.26 3.13 14.04
C LEU A 396 12.62 2.70 12.72
N ARG A 397 13.39 1.97 11.90
CA ARG A 397 12.95 1.45 10.61
C ARG A 397 13.49 0.06 10.39
N LEU A 398 12.62 -0.82 9.92
CA LEU A 398 12.97 -2.17 9.48
C LEU A 398 12.70 -2.30 7.98
N THR A 399 13.75 -2.50 7.20
CA THR A 399 13.66 -2.80 5.77
C THR A 399 13.76 -4.31 5.58
N TRP A 400 12.63 -4.94 5.23
CA TRP A 400 12.52 -6.39 5.08
C TRP A 400 12.81 -6.82 3.65
N GLN A 401 13.72 -7.77 3.47
CA GLN A 401 14.03 -8.39 2.18
C GLN A 401 14.02 -9.92 2.32
N GLY A 402 12.88 -10.49 2.74
CA GLY A 402 12.74 -11.92 3.02
C GLY A 402 13.05 -12.84 1.83
N ALA A 403 12.81 -12.41 0.58
CA ALA A 403 13.20 -13.17 -0.61
C ALA A 403 14.72 -13.26 -0.81
N GLN A 404 15.49 -12.40 -0.13
CA GLN A 404 16.95 -12.37 -0.11
C GLN A 404 17.50 -12.82 1.24
N HIS A 405 16.66 -13.38 2.11
CA HIS A 405 17.03 -13.87 3.44
C HIS A 405 17.74 -12.83 4.31
N ARG A 406 17.38 -11.56 4.16
CA ARG A 406 18.00 -10.45 4.89
C ARG A 406 17.05 -9.33 5.29
N ALA A 407 17.46 -8.54 6.28
CA ALA A 407 16.79 -7.32 6.70
C ALA A 407 17.81 -6.25 7.13
N PHE A 408 17.38 -5.01 7.19
CA PHE A 408 18.17 -3.88 7.67
C PHE A 408 17.38 -3.14 8.74
N LEU A 409 18.03 -2.84 9.86
CA LEU A 409 17.46 -2.23 11.04
C LEU A 409 18.16 -0.88 11.28
N ASP A 410 17.44 0.23 11.11
CA ASP A 410 18.00 1.57 11.29
C ASP A 410 17.74 2.08 12.72
N TYR A 411 18.80 2.52 13.40
CA TYR A 411 18.76 3.09 14.74
C TYR A 411 19.16 4.58 14.70
N SER A 412 18.70 5.35 15.70
CA SER A 412 18.92 6.80 15.82
C SER A 412 20.40 7.18 15.97
N ASP A 413 21.19 6.27 16.51
CA ASP A 413 22.56 6.51 16.94
C ASP A 413 23.34 5.18 16.97
N PRO A 414 24.69 5.23 16.95
CA PRO A 414 25.53 4.03 17.04
C PRO A 414 25.30 3.20 18.31
N GLN A 415 25.05 3.85 19.45
CA GLN A 415 24.88 3.14 20.74
C GLN A 415 23.64 2.24 20.73
N GLY A 416 22.53 2.69 20.15
CA GLY A 416 21.32 1.88 19.96
C GLY A 416 21.51 0.72 18.98
N ALA A 417 22.36 0.90 17.96
CA ALA A 417 22.73 -0.18 17.04
C ALA A 417 23.61 -1.24 17.71
N ASP A 418 24.55 -0.83 18.56
CA ASP A 418 25.42 -1.74 19.30
C ASP A 418 24.65 -2.55 20.35
N GLN A 419 23.74 -1.90 21.09
CA GLN A 419 22.82 -2.60 22.01
C GLN A 419 21.94 -3.62 21.28
N ALA A 420 21.47 -3.27 20.08
CA ALA A 420 20.71 -4.20 19.26
C ALA A 420 21.56 -5.37 18.76
N LEU A 421 22.82 -5.16 18.39
CA LEU A 421 23.72 -6.24 17.99
C LEU A 421 23.96 -7.25 19.11
N GLU A 422 24.21 -6.76 20.32
CA GLU A 422 24.39 -7.59 21.50
C GLU A 422 23.10 -8.38 21.82
N ALA A 423 21.94 -7.71 21.79
CA ALA A 423 20.64 -8.33 22.05
C ALA A 423 20.21 -9.36 21.00
N LEU A 424 20.75 -9.28 19.77
CA LEU A 424 20.44 -10.17 18.65
C LEU A 424 21.47 -11.28 18.46
N GLN A 425 22.55 -11.28 19.23
CA GLN A 425 23.56 -12.32 19.19
C GLN A 425 22.94 -13.67 19.61
N GLY A 426 23.11 -14.69 18.79
CA GLY A 426 22.56 -16.03 19.04
C GLY A 426 21.03 -16.12 18.88
N LEU A 427 20.36 -15.12 18.30
CA LEU A 427 18.93 -15.21 18.02
C LEU A 427 18.65 -16.30 16.97
N CYS A 428 17.93 -17.33 17.39
CA CYS A 428 17.50 -18.43 16.53
C CYS A 428 15.99 -18.33 16.26
N LEU A 429 15.61 -18.32 14.98
CA LEU A 429 14.21 -18.34 14.56
C LEU A 429 14.00 -19.54 13.63
N ASN A 430 12.96 -20.33 13.90
CA ASN A 430 12.65 -21.56 13.15
C ASN A 430 13.86 -22.51 13.00
N GLY A 431 14.73 -22.59 14.02
CA GLY A 431 15.90 -23.47 14.01
C GLY A 431 17.10 -22.94 13.21
N GLN A 432 17.07 -21.71 12.68
CA GLN A 432 18.23 -21.09 12.04
C GLN A 432 18.69 -19.84 12.80
N ASN A 433 20.00 -19.74 12.98
CA ASN A 433 20.63 -18.59 13.62
C ASN A 433 20.66 -17.40 12.66
N LEU A 434 20.21 -16.25 13.16
CA LEU A 434 20.36 -14.99 12.44
C LEU A 434 21.78 -14.45 12.58
N GLN A 435 22.26 -13.79 11.54
CA GLN A 435 23.55 -13.11 11.51
C GLN A 435 23.32 -11.62 11.66
N ALA A 436 23.70 -11.04 12.79
CA ALA A 436 23.56 -9.60 13.04
C ALA A 436 24.92 -8.91 12.98
N GLU A 437 25.08 -7.92 12.09
CA GLU A 437 26.34 -7.19 11.90
C GLU A 437 26.07 -5.72 11.54
N LEU A 438 27.00 -4.80 11.81
CA LEU A 438 26.86 -3.42 11.31
C LEU A 438 26.91 -3.40 9.78
N ALA A 439 25.95 -2.73 9.16
CA ALA A 439 25.93 -2.59 7.71
C ALA A 439 27.08 -1.68 7.24
N LYS A 440 27.89 -2.17 6.30
CA LYS A 440 28.93 -1.36 5.64
C LYS A 440 28.25 -0.16 4.96
N SER A 441 28.58 1.05 5.38
CA SER A 441 27.89 2.27 4.95
C SER A 441 27.77 2.36 3.43
N GLN A 442 26.55 2.44 2.88
CA GLN A 442 26.35 2.95 1.53
C GLN A 442 26.40 4.48 1.56
N ARG A 443 27.56 5.05 1.88
CA ARG A 443 27.89 6.44 1.50
C ARG A 443 28.65 6.38 0.18
N GLY A 444 28.10 7.04 -0.84
CA GLY A 444 28.63 7.02 -2.19
C GLY A 444 30.09 7.47 -2.25
N GLN A 445 30.93 6.66 -2.92
CA GLN A 445 32.09 7.18 -3.61
C GLN A 445 31.74 7.30 -5.09
N LYS A 446 31.47 8.55 -5.50
CA LYS A 446 31.95 9.04 -6.79
C LYS A 446 33.44 8.76 -6.84
N LYS A 447 33.89 7.78 -7.64
CA LYS A 447 35.28 7.74 -8.09
C LYS A 447 35.47 8.85 -9.13
N SER A 448 35.79 10.05 -8.67
CA SER A 448 36.60 10.99 -9.44
C SER A 448 38.06 10.56 -9.27
N GLY A 449 38.74 10.29 -10.38
CA GLY A 449 40.09 9.79 -10.38
C GLY A 449 41.09 10.79 -9.79
N GLN A 450 42.04 10.27 -9.03
CA GLN A 450 43.38 10.82 -8.97
C GLN A 450 44.37 9.64 -8.94
N ARG A 451 45.14 9.56 -10.02
CA ARG A 451 46.37 8.77 -10.11
C ARG A 451 47.32 9.24 -9.01
N GLN A 452 47.79 8.32 -8.19
CA GLN A 452 49.11 8.43 -7.56
C GLN A 452 49.83 7.08 -7.65
N ASN A 453 51.11 7.19 -7.93
CA ASN A 453 51.99 6.18 -8.50
C ASN A 453 52.29 5.04 -7.52
N LEU A 454 52.22 3.80 -8.03
CA LEU A 454 52.85 2.64 -7.40
C LEU A 454 54.29 2.55 -7.91
N SER A 455 55.24 2.87 -7.04
CA SER A 455 56.66 2.56 -7.20
C SER A 455 56.95 1.13 -6.74
N THR A 456 57.42 0.32 -7.71
CA THR A 456 58.51 -0.66 -7.59
C THR A 456 58.55 -1.61 -6.38
N ALA A 457 58.22 -2.89 -6.62
CA ALA A 457 58.93 -4.02 -6.04
C ALA A 457 58.86 -5.24 -6.99
N SER A 458 59.91 -5.34 -7.80
CA SER A 458 60.64 -6.54 -8.24
C SER A 458 59.93 -7.90 -8.27
N LYS A 459 59.60 -8.38 -9.47
CA LYS A 459 59.45 -9.81 -9.78
C LYS A 459 60.84 -10.44 -9.99
N SER A 460 61.19 -11.45 -9.20
CA SER A 460 62.23 -12.41 -9.56
C SER A 460 61.65 -13.45 -10.53
N LYS A 461 62.35 -13.61 -11.65
CA LYS A 461 62.20 -14.67 -12.66
C LYS A 461 62.63 -16.01 -12.06
N MET A 462 61.98 -17.10 -12.46
CA MET A 462 62.68 -18.20 -13.14
C MET A 462 61.70 -19.10 -13.89
N SER A 463 62.06 -19.35 -15.14
CA SER A 463 61.40 -20.21 -16.12
C SER A 463 62.00 -21.64 -16.06
N PRO A 464 61.39 -22.60 -16.77
CA PRO A 464 61.44 -24.04 -16.45
C PRO A 464 62.51 -24.80 -17.27
N LEU A 465 62.71 -26.09 -16.97
CA LEU A 465 62.65 -27.20 -17.94
C LEU A 465 63.06 -28.57 -17.34
N LYS A 466 62.20 -29.57 -17.60
CA LYS A 466 62.43 -31.00 -17.94
C LYS A 466 63.48 -31.85 -17.18
N GLY A 467 63.00 -32.97 -16.62
CA GLY A 467 63.20 -34.30 -17.24
C GLY A 467 64.10 -35.31 -16.51
N GLY A 468 63.49 -36.45 -16.12
CA GLY A 468 64.13 -37.75 -15.83
C GLY A 468 64.89 -37.83 -14.50
N SER A 469 65.08 -38.96 -13.82
CA SER A 469 64.67 -40.36 -13.92
C SER A 469 65.19 -41.01 -12.63
N THR A 470 64.51 -42.07 -12.16
CA THR A 470 65.04 -43.23 -11.39
C THR A 470 65.55 -43.10 -9.94
N LYS A 471 64.94 -43.99 -9.12
CA LYS A 471 65.52 -44.94 -8.14
C LYS A 471 66.12 -44.36 -6.85
N GLU A 472 65.51 -44.63 -5.70
CA GLU A 472 65.64 -45.83 -4.84
C GLU A 472 66.56 -45.55 -3.64
N THR A 473 66.16 -46.14 -2.51
CA THR A 473 66.95 -46.57 -1.35
C THR A 473 66.99 -45.68 -0.11
N GLU A 474 66.45 -46.30 0.95
CA GLU A 474 66.66 -46.22 2.39
C GLU A 474 67.84 -45.40 2.93
N GLN A 475 67.55 -44.69 4.03
CA GLN A 475 68.03 -45.06 5.38
C GLN A 475 67.10 -44.51 6.45
#